data_AF-A0A242VZW0-F1
#
_entry.id   AF-A0A242VZW0-F1
#
_cell.length_a   1.000
_cell.length_b   1.000
_cell.length_c   1.000
_cell.angle_alpha   90.00
_cell.angle_beta   90.00
_cell.angle_gamma   90.00
#
_symmetry.space_group_name_H-M   'P 1'
#
loop_
_entity.id
_entity.type
_entity.pdbx_description
1 polymer ?
#
loop_
_entity_poly.entity_id
_entity_poly.type
_entity_poly.pdbx_seq_one_letter_code
_entity_poly.pdbx_strand_id
1 'polypeptide(L)'
;MSCSHPDQGRMDGETETLHCGYCLPCVIRRASILKAEIEDGSRYRDRDFTSGPTAKTNLKSYNIGISKHNKKYVFLKIQNSGPIETNIEQFIGVYNRGMEELSSLLEEYNEEVLS
;
A
#
# COMPACT_ATOMS: atom_id res chain seq x y z
N MET A 1 12.90 5.53 4.35
CA MET A 1 12.32 4.25 4.83
C MET A 1 10.85 4.45 5.14
N SER A 2 9.95 3.60 4.64
CA SER A 2 8.48 3.75 4.81
C SER A 2 7.83 2.59 5.56
N CYS A 3 8.53 1.46 5.75
CA CYS A 3 7.98 0.24 6.33
C CYS A 3 7.49 0.43 7.78
N SER A 4 6.40 -0.26 8.16
CA SER A 4 5.88 -0.25 9.53
C SER A 4 6.78 -0.96 10.54
N HIS A 5 7.53 -1.99 10.10
CA HIS A 5 8.47 -2.74 10.93
C HIS A 5 9.74 -3.09 10.14
N PRO A 6 10.59 -2.09 9.86
CA PRO A 6 11.76 -2.27 9.00
C PRO A 6 12.83 -3.18 9.62
N ASP A 7 12.87 -3.25 10.94
CA ASP A 7 13.84 -3.95 11.79
C ASP A 7 13.48 -5.42 12.08
N GLN A 8 12.36 -5.93 11.54
CA GLN A 8 11.93 -7.32 11.79
C GLN A 8 12.92 -8.36 11.27
N GLY A 9 13.62 -8.06 10.18
CA GLY A 9 14.64 -8.95 9.63
C GLY A 9 15.80 -9.24 10.56
N ARG A 10 15.98 -8.47 11.64
CA ARG A 10 16.99 -8.79 12.67
C ARG A 10 16.76 -10.19 13.27
N MET A 11 15.49 -10.64 13.31
CA MET A 11 15.13 -11.96 13.84
C MET A 11 15.61 -13.08 12.91
N ASP A 12 15.85 -12.76 11.63
CA ASP A 12 16.36 -13.64 10.60
C ASP A 12 17.86 -13.40 10.31
N GLY A 13 18.54 -12.61 11.14
CA GLY A 13 19.97 -12.30 11.02
C GLY A 13 20.31 -11.16 10.05
N GLU A 14 19.34 -10.40 9.56
CA GLU A 14 19.63 -9.20 8.78
C GLU A 14 20.35 -8.14 9.63
N THR A 15 21.45 -7.60 9.11
CA THR A 15 22.25 -6.55 9.76
C THR A 15 21.79 -5.14 9.42
N GLU A 16 20.89 -5.00 8.45
CA GLU A 16 20.38 -3.73 7.95
C GLU A 16 18.86 -3.71 7.98
N THR A 17 18.29 -2.51 8.05
CA THR A 17 16.85 -2.32 8.00
C THR A 17 16.36 -2.38 6.55
N LEU A 18 15.26 -3.10 6.30
CA LEU A 18 14.72 -3.31 4.97
C LEU A 18 13.23 -3.01 4.88
N HIS A 19 12.76 -2.65 3.70
CA HIS A 19 11.33 -2.62 3.43
C HIS A 19 10.78 -4.06 3.42
N CYS A 20 9.66 -4.32 4.08
CA CYS A 20 9.07 -5.66 4.02
C CYS A 20 8.41 -5.95 2.67
N GLY A 21 7.94 -4.91 1.95
CA GLY A 21 7.32 -5.02 0.63
C GLY A 21 5.81 -5.21 0.63
N TYR A 22 5.25 -5.83 1.68
CA TYR A 22 3.82 -6.17 1.76
C TYR A 22 2.99 -5.37 2.78
N CYS A 23 3.61 -4.55 3.65
CA CYS A 23 2.84 -3.71 4.59
C CYS A 23 2.29 -2.47 3.88
N LEU A 24 1.20 -1.90 4.40
CA LEU A 24 0.47 -0.82 3.74
C LEU A 24 1.38 0.36 3.33
N PRO A 25 2.27 0.87 4.20
CA PRO A 25 3.22 1.90 3.77
C PRO A 25 4.20 1.50 2.66
N CYS A 26 4.65 0.24 2.62
CA CYS A 26 5.50 -0.24 1.53
C CYS A 26 4.70 -0.33 0.23
N VAL A 27 3.45 -0.79 0.29
CA VAL A 27 2.60 -0.91 -0.90
C VAL A 27 2.21 0.47 -1.44
N ILE A 28 1.85 1.43 -0.57
CA ILE A 28 1.62 2.84 -0.97
C ILE A 28 2.87 3.42 -1.64
N ARG A 29 4.05 3.23 -1.04
CA ARG A 29 5.32 3.68 -1.65
C ARG A 29 5.51 3.11 -3.05
N ARG A 30 5.38 1.79 -3.20
CA ARG A 30 5.55 1.09 -4.48
C ARG A 30 4.57 1.59 -5.52
N ALA A 31 3.31 1.79 -5.14
CA ALA A 31 2.24 2.27 -5.98
C ALA A 31 2.53 3.70 -6.50
N SER A 32 2.95 4.60 -5.61
CA SER A 32 3.31 5.96 -6.00
C SER A 32 4.57 6.01 -6.88
N ILE A 33 5.57 5.16 -6.63
CA ILE A 33 6.77 5.06 -7.49
C ILE A 33 6.40 4.54 -8.88
N LEU A 34 5.58 3.48 -8.95
CA LEU A 34 5.07 2.93 -10.21
C LEU A 34 4.32 4.01 -11.01
N LYS A 35 3.43 4.75 -10.35
CA LYS A 35 2.67 5.82 -11.00
C LYS A 35 3.53 6.99 -11.49
N ALA A 36 4.63 7.26 -10.80
CA ALA A 36 5.59 8.29 -11.18
C ALA A 36 6.53 7.86 -12.31
N GLU A 37 6.46 6.59 -12.76
CA GLU A 37 7.35 6.02 -13.79
C GLU A 37 8.84 6.12 -13.40
N ILE A 38 9.13 6.00 -12.10
CA ILE A 38 10.48 6.03 -11.56
C ILE A 38 10.96 4.60 -11.30
N GLU A 39 12.23 4.33 -11.62
CA GLU A 39 12.86 3.06 -11.28
C GLU A 39 12.97 2.89 -9.75
N ASP A 40 12.35 1.84 -9.21
CA ASP A 40 12.41 1.53 -7.78
C ASP A 40 13.68 0.76 -7.41
N GLY A 41 14.75 1.47 -7.07
CA GLY A 41 16.00 0.89 -6.54
C GLY A 41 15.92 0.36 -5.10
N SER A 42 14.74 0.37 -4.46
CA SER A 42 14.59 -0.09 -3.08
C SER A 42 14.64 -1.62 -3.00
N ARG A 43 15.29 -2.14 -1.95
CA ARG A 43 15.26 -3.57 -1.61
C ARG A 43 14.04 -3.88 -0.74
N TYR A 44 13.36 -4.97 -1.05
CA TYR A 44 12.19 -5.46 -0.33
C TYR A 44 12.36 -6.93 0.05
N ARG A 45 11.87 -7.34 1.24
CA ARG A 45 11.86 -8.75 1.66
C ARG A 45 10.89 -9.57 0.80
N ASP A 46 9.68 -9.05 0.60
CA ASP A 46 8.61 -9.77 -0.07
C ASP A 46 7.70 -8.79 -0.82
N ARG A 47 7.93 -8.68 -2.13
CA ARG A 47 7.11 -7.85 -3.02
C ARG A 47 5.81 -8.54 -3.42
N ASP A 48 5.81 -9.87 -3.38
CA ASP A 48 4.82 -10.72 -4.04
C ASP A 48 3.82 -11.34 -3.05
N PHE A 49 3.86 -10.88 -1.80
CA PHE A 49 2.96 -11.28 -0.72
C PHE A 49 3.03 -12.78 -0.40
N THR A 50 4.19 -13.41 -0.61
CA THR A 50 4.39 -14.86 -0.48
C THR A 50 4.99 -15.30 0.86
N SER A 51 5.59 -14.37 1.62
CA SER A 51 6.40 -14.68 2.81
C SER A 51 5.64 -15.29 3.99
N GLY A 52 4.31 -15.22 4.00
CA GLY A 52 3.51 -15.91 5.00
C GLY A 52 2.05 -15.43 5.11
N PRO A 53 1.31 -15.91 6.14
CA PRO A 53 -0.09 -15.59 6.33
C PRO A 53 -0.37 -14.09 6.45
N THR A 54 0.52 -13.34 7.10
CA THR A 54 0.39 -11.88 7.25
C THR A 54 0.44 -11.17 5.91
N ALA A 55 1.39 -11.53 5.05
CA ALA A 55 1.53 -10.92 3.73
C ALA A 55 0.28 -11.18 2.87
N LYS A 56 -0.20 -12.42 2.82
CA LYS A 56 -1.44 -12.80 2.12
C LYS A 56 -2.67 -12.11 2.69
N THR A 57 -2.76 -11.97 4.02
CA THR A 57 -3.88 -11.28 4.69
C THR A 57 -3.88 -9.79 4.37
N ASN A 58 -2.71 -9.16 4.33
CA ASN A 58 -2.55 -7.78 3.92
C ASN A 58 -3.03 -7.56 2.48
N LEU A 59 -2.59 -8.39 1.52
CA LEU A 59 -3.03 -8.31 0.12
C LEU A 59 -4.57 -8.37 0.02
N LYS A 60 -5.19 -9.37 0.66
CA LYS A 60 -6.66 -9.51 0.71
C LYS A 60 -7.33 -8.27 1.31
N SER A 61 -6.77 -7.72 2.39
CA SER A 61 -7.32 -6.54 3.07
C SER A 61 -7.26 -5.31 2.19
N TYR A 62 -6.19 -5.14 1.41
CA TYR A 62 -6.04 -4.03 0.45
C TYR A 62 -7.02 -4.16 -0.71
N ASN A 63 -7.18 -5.36 -1.27
CA ASN A 63 -8.18 -5.64 -2.30
C ASN A 63 -9.63 -5.38 -1.82
N ILE A 64 -9.94 -5.71 -0.56
CA ILE A 64 -11.23 -5.34 0.05
C ILE A 64 -11.37 -3.82 0.19
N GLY A 65 -10.29 -3.12 0.54
CA GLY A 65 -10.26 -1.66 0.62
C GLY A 65 -10.54 -0.99 -0.74
N ILE A 66 -9.89 -1.49 -1.80
CA ILE A 66 -10.09 -1.03 -3.18
C ILE A 66 -11.51 -1.31 -3.66
N SER A 67 -12.03 -2.53 -3.48
CA SER A 67 -13.38 -2.87 -3.94
C SER A 67 -14.49 -2.07 -3.24
N LYS A 68 -14.24 -1.61 -2.02
CA LYS A 68 -15.14 -0.73 -1.26
C LYS A 68 -14.92 0.76 -1.54
N HIS A 69 -13.92 1.12 -2.35
CA HIS A 69 -13.65 2.51 -2.70
C HIS A 69 -14.82 3.10 -3.48
N ASN A 70 -15.35 4.22 -3.01
CA ASN A 70 -16.40 4.94 -3.71
C ASN A 70 -16.16 6.44 -3.58
N LYS A 71 -15.80 7.07 -4.71
CA LYS A 71 -15.48 8.50 -4.80
C LYS A 71 -16.55 9.42 -4.18
N LYS A 72 -17.83 9.03 -4.26
CA LYS A 72 -18.95 9.78 -3.67
C LYS A 72 -18.85 9.92 -2.14
N TYR A 73 -18.24 8.96 -1.46
CA TYR A 73 -18.19 8.89 0.00
C TYR A 73 -16.80 9.16 0.58
N VAL A 74 -15.84 9.59 -0.24
CA VAL A 74 -14.46 9.83 0.21
C VAL A 74 -14.37 10.97 1.21
N PHE A 75 -15.19 12.01 1.06
CA PHE A 75 -15.26 13.10 2.03
C PHE A 75 -15.61 12.62 3.45
N LEU A 76 -16.34 11.51 3.61
CA LEU A 76 -16.57 10.89 4.93
C LEU A 76 -15.36 10.08 5.39
N LYS A 77 -14.68 9.38 4.47
CA LYS A 77 -13.53 8.53 4.79
C LYS A 77 -12.37 9.33 5.36
N ILE A 78 -12.06 10.48 4.76
CA ILE A 78 -10.93 11.32 5.22
C ILE A 78 -11.17 11.93 6.61
N GLN A 79 -12.43 12.03 7.04
CA GLN A 79 -12.81 12.57 8.35
C GLN A 79 -12.69 11.52 9.47
N ASN A 80 -12.48 10.24 9.14
CA ASN A 80 -12.33 9.18 10.16
C ASN A 80 -11.09 9.38 11.06
N SER A 81 -10.10 10.13 10.58
CA SER A 81 -8.89 10.48 11.34
C SER A 81 -9.04 11.76 12.17
N GLY A 82 -10.22 12.39 12.14
CA GLY A 82 -10.51 13.66 12.78
C GLY A 82 -11.09 14.68 11.80
N PRO A 83 -11.71 15.76 12.30
CA PRO A 83 -12.31 16.79 11.47
C PRO A 83 -11.26 17.56 10.64
N ILE A 84 -11.54 17.69 9.36
CA ILE A 84 -10.82 18.47 8.36
C ILE A 84 -11.76 19.61 7.95
N GLU A 85 -11.40 20.82 8.34
CA GLU A 85 -12.21 22.02 8.10
C GLU A 85 -11.78 22.79 6.85
N THR A 86 -10.52 22.63 6.43
CA THR A 86 -9.92 23.33 5.29
C THR A 86 -9.31 22.34 4.30
N ASN A 87 -9.16 22.76 3.04
CA ASN A 87 -8.52 21.98 1.97
C ASN A 87 -9.15 20.60 1.71
N ILE A 88 -10.43 20.42 2.04
CA ILE A 88 -11.17 19.15 1.91
C ILE A 88 -11.00 18.55 0.51
N GLU A 89 -11.20 19.34 -0.55
CA GLU A 89 -11.05 18.88 -1.94
C GLU A 89 -9.63 18.38 -2.26
N GLN A 90 -8.59 18.97 -1.66
CA GLN A 90 -7.21 18.53 -1.87
C GLN A 90 -6.98 17.16 -1.20
N PHE A 91 -7.49 16.96 0.01
CA PHE A 91 -7.39 15.68 0.72
C PHE A 91 -8.21 14.58 0.04
N ILE A 92 -9.41 14.91 -0.47
CA ILE A 92 -10.19 14.01 -1.33
C ILE A 92 -9.35 13.62 -2.55
N GLY A 93 -8.68 14.60 -3.19
CA GLY A 93 -7.80 14.37 -4.32
C GLY A 93 -6.64 13.43 -3.99
N VAL A 94 -5.95 13.63 -2.86
CA VAL A 94 -4.86 12.76 -2.38
C VAL A 94 -5.37 11.33 -2.15
N TYR A 95 -6.50 11.19 -1.46
CA TYR A 95 -7.09 9.89 -1.18
C TYR A 95 -7.47 9.13 -2.46
N ASN A 96 -8.17 9.79 -3.39
CA ASN A 96 -8.57 9.18 -4.66
C ASN A 96 -7.38 8.73 -5.48
N ARG A 97 -6.36 9.59 -5.65
CA ARG A 97 -5.13 9.21 -6.38
C ARG A 97 -4.42 8.05 -5.72
N GLY A 98 -4.27 8.06 -4.39
CA GLY A 98 -3.65 6.96 -3.66
C GLY A 98 -4.40 5.63 -3.84
N MET A 99 -5.73 5.65 -3.91
CA MET A 99 -6.54 4.46 -4.18
C MET A 99 -6.38 3.96 -5.62
N GLU A 100 -6.28 4.86 -6.60
CA GLU A 100 -6.02 4.52 -8.00
C GLU A 100 -4.62 3.92 -8.18
N GLU A 101 -3.59 4.55 -7.60
CA GLU A 101 -2.21 4.05 -7.57
C GLU A 101 -2.16 2.64 -6.97
N LEU A 102 -2.83 2.43 -5.83
CA LEU A 102 -2.87 1.14 -5.16
C LEU A 102 -3.57 0.07 -6.03
N SER A 103 -4.67 0.44 -6.70
CA SER A 103 -5.37 -0.47 -7.62
C SER A 103 -4.46 -0.93 -8.75
N SER A 104 -3.79 0.02 -9.44
CA SER A 104 -2.90 -0.31 -10.56
C SER A 104 -1.74 -1.21 -10.14
N LEU A 105 -1.13 -0.99 -8.97
CA LEU A 105 -0.08 -1.88 -8.48
C LEU A 105 -0.62 -3.29 -8.17
N LEU A 106 -1.82 -3.39 -7.59
CA LEU A 106 -2.36 -4.67 -7.13
C LEU A 106 -3.00 -5.52 -8.24
N GLU A 107 -3.30 -4.94 -9.41
CA GLU A 107 -3.73 -5.69 -10.60
C GLU A 107 -2.72 -6.78 -10.99
N GLU A 108 -1.42 -6.51 -10.88
CA GLU A 108 -0.32 -7.47 -11.15
C GLU A 108 -0.41 -8.74 -10.28
N TYR A 109 -1.00 -8.63 -9.09
CA TYR A 109 -1.08 -9.73 -8.11
C TYR A 109 -2.43 -10.45 -8.12
N ASN A 110 -3.42 -9.91 -8.83
CA ASN A 110 -4.77 -10.45 -8.87
C ASN A 110 -5.00 -11.41 -10.05
N GLU A 111 -4.13 -11.41 -11.07
CA GLU A 111 -4.16 -12.37 -12.19
C GLU A 111 -3.55 -13.74 -11.84
N GLU A 112 -2.62 -13.81 -10.88
CA GLU A 112 -1.92 -15.05 -10.51
C GLU A 112 -2.72 -16.01 -9.58
N VAL A 113 -3.98 -15.71 -9.28
CA VAL A 113 -4.83 -16.56 -8.40
C VAL A 113 -5.83 -17.43 -9.22
N LEU A 114 -5.68 -17.49 -10.55
CA LEU A 114 -6.49 -18.35 -11.44
C LEU A 114 -5.70 -19.35 -12.28
N SER A 115 -4.46 -19.70 -11.89
CA SER A 115 -3.73 -20.86 -12.42
C SER A 115 -3.57 -21.98 -11.40
#